data_AF-A0A259MN57-F1
#
_entry.id   AF-A0A259MN57-F1
#
_cell.length_a   1.000
_cell.length_b   1.000
_cell.length_c   1.000
_cell.angle_alpha   90.00
_cell.angle_beta   90.00
_cell.angle_gamma   90.00
#
_symmetry.space_group_name_H-M   'P 1'
#
loop_
_entity.id
_entity.type
_entity.pdbx_description
1 polymer ?
#
loop_
_entity_poly.entity_id
_entity_poly.type
_entity_poly.pdbx_seq_one_letter_code
_entity_poly.pdbx_strand_id
1 'polypeptide(L)'
;MRGPSCADAVVLFVARRPGGEPKFDEAPDKVLPGNAPIALEITPVASVPALARAGDGTAMTKALPAALGAWLRAQAMPQKLTNRAALIAAGPTTGDCSVSDTLPWTAAGRGYHIDAFSDGTDCINAATALVIRAPDGRPLYSAATPGFIVEIYHSALRTRADMKKALAGIETMTEDTTGKLPEWPDGLAEREITQGDFTTTVAESFDRTSWNALREAQRPMLAVDPGIESVSLVVLMPDGRVVEVGRSRQN
;
A
#
# COMPACT_ATOMS: atom_id res chain seq x y z
N MET A 1 6.13 1.70 -29.35
CA MET A 1 5.55 1.66 -28.00
C MET A 1 5.81 3.02 -27.37
N ARG A 2 4.78 3.74 -26.90
CA ARG A 2 5.01 4.96 -26.11
C ARG A 2 5.58 4.55 -24.76
N GLY A 3 6.63 5.23 -24.31
CA GLY A 3 7.14 5.05 -22.95
C GLY A 3 6.12 5.51 -21.92
N PRO A 4 6.34 5.19 -20.63
CA PRO A 4 5.46 5.64 -19.54
C PRO A 4 5.36 7.17 -19.54
N SER A 5 4.13 7.69 -19.42
CA SER A 5 3.89 9.12 -19.37
C SER A 5 3.68 9.58 -17.92
N CYS A 6 3.87 10.87 -17.64
CA CYS A 6 3.53 11.43 -16.33
C CYS A 6 2.05 11.24 -15.95
N ALA A 7 1.16 11.01 -16.94
CA ALA A 7 -0.25 10.72 -16.68
C ALA A 7 -0.49 9.33 -16.07
N ASP A 8 0.51 8.44 -16.13
CA ASP A 8 0.44 7.07 -15.61
C ASP A 8 1.09 6.94 -14.22
N ALA A 9 1.63 8.06 -13.71
CA ALA A 9 2.28 8.13 -12.41
C ALA A 9 1.24 8.13 -11.28
N VAL A 10 1.49 7.32 -10.25
CA VAL A 10 0.75 7.36 -8.98
C VAL A 10 1.57 8.18 -8.01
N VAL A 11 0.97 9.23 -7.45
CA VAL A 11 1.60 10.06 -6.41
C VAL A 11 1.04 9.63 -5.07
N LEU A 12 1.88 9.02 -4.24
CA LEU A 12 1.55 8.69 -2.86
C LEU A 12 1.99 9.84 -1.96
N PHE A 13 1.05 10.39 -1.19
CA PHE A 13 1.35 11.40 -0.18
C PHE A 13 1.50 10.71 1.17
N VAL A 14 2.71 10.76 1.74
CA VAL A 14 3.00 10.21 3.07
C VAL A 14 3.19 11.38 4.03
N ALA A 15 2.20 11.62 4.89
CA ALA A 15 2.35 12.59 5.96
C ALA A 15 3.24 12.01 7.07
N ARG A 16 4.35 12.68 7.40
CA ARG A 16 5.24 12.30 8.50
C ARG A 16 5.25 13.38 9.58
N ARG A 17 5.32 12.97 10.84
CA ARG A 17 5.53 13.92 11.93
C ARG A 17 7.00 14.33 11.96
N PRO A 18 7.34 15.62 11.92
CA PRO A 18 8.74 16.05 12.02
C PRO A 18 9.31 15.65 13.39
N GLY A 19 10.39 14.85 13.39
CA GLY A 19 11.21 14.55 14.57
C GLY A 19 10.61 13.59 15.61
N GLY A 20 9.56 12.83 15.29
CA GLY A 20 8.96 11.88 16.24
C GLY A 20 9.06 10.43 15.78
N GLU A 21 9.85 9.61 16.50
CA GLU A 21 9.55 8.18 16.55
C GLU A 21 8.12 8.01 17.09
N PRO A 22 7.28 7.17 16.47
CA PRO A 22 5.96 6.88 17.00
C PRO A 22 6.12 6.11 18.31
N LYS A 23 5.75 6.74 19.42
CA LYS A 23 5.66 6.06 20.72
C LYS A 23 4.29 5.38 20.80
N PHE A 24 4.26 4.07 20.57
CA PHE A 24 3.05 3.26 20.67
C PHE A 24 2.69 2.87 22.12
N ASP A 25 3.55 3.20 23.10
CA ASP A 25 3.36 2.82 24.51
C ASP A 25 2.74 3.93 25.40
N GLU A 26 2.36 5.09 24.85
CA GLU A 26 1.68 6.12 25.65
C GLU A 26 0.15 5.90 25.67
N ALA A 27 -0.38 5.71 26.88
CA ALA A 27 -1.80 5.52 27.14
C ALA A 27 -2.69 6.60 26.47
N PRO A 28 -3.89 6.24 26.00
CA PRO A 28 -4.78 7.09 25.19
C PRO A 28 -5.29 8.37 25.88
N ASP A 29 -5.02 8.55 27.18
CA ASP A 29 -5.59 9.63 27.97
C ASP A 29 -4.85 10.98 27.82
N LYS A 30 -3.72 11.02 27.11
CA LYS A 30 -3.05 12.27 26.78
C LYS A 30 -3.58 12.83 25.47
N VAL A 31 -4.68 13.56 25.57
CA VAL A 31 -5.15 14.46 24.50
C VAL A 31 -4.02 15.45 24.18
N LEU A 32 -3.39 15.27 23.03
CA LEU A 32 -2.37 16.19 22.53
C LEU A 32 -3.02 17.56 22.23
N PRO A 33 -2.34 18.68 22.49
CA PRO A 33 -2.88 20.01 22.19
C PRO A 33 -3.12 20.16 20.69
N GLY A 34 -4.37 20.46 20.34
CA GLY A 34 -4.95 20.27 19.00
C GLY A 34 -4.50 21.23 17.89
N ASN A 35 -3.27 21.75 17.88
CA ASN A 35 -2.84 22.75 16.88
C ASN A 35 -1.40 22.60 16.37
N ALA A 36 -0.74 21.44 16.52
CA ALA A 36 0.59 21.26 15.93
C ALA A 36 0.50 21.17 14.39
N PRO A 37 1.25 21.98 13.62
CA PRO A 37 1.23 21.91 12.17
C PRO A 37 1.75 20.55 11.70
N ILE A 38 0.97 19.86 10.86
CA ILE A 38 1.42 18.68 10.13
C ILE A 38 2.27 19.18 8.97
N ALA A 39 3.57 18.90 8.99
CA ALA A 39 4.43 19.14 7.84
C ALA A 39 4.13 18.05 6.80
N LEU A 40 3.57 18.45 5.65
CA LEU A 40 3.44 17.56 4.51
C LEU A 40 4.77 17.56 3.74
N GLU A 41 5.65 16.62 4.06
CA GLU A 41 6.80 16.35 3.21
C GLU A 41 6.34 15.58 1.97
N ILE A 42 6.37 16.22 0.81
CA ILE A 42 6.07 15.57 -0.46
C ILE A 42 7.40 15.01 -0.97
N THR A 43 7.65 13.73 -0.70
CA THR A 43 8.71 13.00 -1.37
C THR A 43 8.13 12.45 -2.68
N PRO A 44 8.53 12.95 -3.86
CA PRO A 44 8.16 12.28 -5.09
C PRO A 44 8.80 10.90 -5.07
N VAL A 45 7.99 9.86 -4.91
CA VAL A 45 8.44 8.49 -5.13
C VAL A 45 8.85 8.46 -6.59
N ALA A 46 10.15 8.25 -6.86
CA ALA A 46 10.63 8.10 -8.22
C ALA A 46 9.76 7.04 -8.88
N SER A 47 9.14 7.40 -10.01
CA SER A 47 8.31 6.49 -10.79
C SER A 47 9.10 5.20 -10.94
N VAL A 48 8.60 4.07 -10.40
CA VAL A 48 9.24 2.78 -10.62
C VAL A 48 9.33 2.64 -12.13
N PRO A 49 10.52 2.72 -12.74
CA PRO A 49 10.60 2.58 -14.17
C PRO A 49 10.22 1.13 -14.45
N ALA A 50 9.15 0.92 -15.22
CA ALA A 50 8.86 -0.37 -15.79
C ALA A 50 10.17 -0.92 -16.35
N LEU A 51 10.65 -2.02 -15.78
CA LEU A 51 11.96 -2.62 -16.08
C LEU A 51 12.04 -2.86 -17.60
N ALA A 52 12.65 -1.93 -18.32
CA ALA A 52 12.90 -2.08 -19.73
C ALA A 52 13.95 -3.18 -19.88
N ARG A 53 13.57 -4.28 -20.54
CA ARG A 53 14.53 -5.30 -20.99
C ARG A 53 15.64 -4.60 -21.79
N ALA A 54 16.86 -4.76 -21.32
CA ALA A 54 18.06 -4.22 -21.95
C ALA A 54 18.18 -4.72 -23.40
N GLY A 55 18.13 -3.78 -24.33
CA GLY A 55 18.67 -3.90 -25.68
C GLY A 55 19.83 -2.92 -25.80
N ASP A 56 20.94 -3.41 -26.34
CA ASP A 56 22.23 -2.76 -26.51
C ASP A 56 22.18 -1.34 -27.10
N GLY A 57 23.13 -0.47 -26.72
CA GLY A 57 23.34 0.78 -27.44
C GLY A 57 24.15 1.86 -26.73
N THR A 58 25.45 1.63 -26.62
CA THR A 58 26.57 2.56 -26.79
C THR A 58 26.36 4.09 -26.66
N ALA A 59 27.12 4.67 -25.72
CA ALA A 59 27.74 6.00 -25.73
C ALA A 59 26.88 7.28 -25.64
N MET A 60 27.07 8.05 -24.57
CA MET A 60 27.58 9.42 -24.68
C MET A 60 28.13 9.95 -23.36
N THR A 61 29.29 10.60 -23.46
CA THR A 61 30.15 11.09 -22.38
C THR A 61 29.98 12.60 -22.23
N LYS A 62 30.24 13.10 -21.00
CA LYS A 62 30.52 14.50 -20.58
C LYS A 62 29.32 15.45 -20.40
N ALA A 63 29.09 15.85 -19.15
CA ALA A 63 29.58 17.12 -18.57
C ALA A 63 28.78 17.48 -17.29
N LEU A 64 29.44 17.58 -16.13
CA LEU A 64 28.91 18.29 -14.96
C LEU A 64 30.09 19.00 -14.26
N PRO A 65 30.01 20.33 -14.00
CA PRO A 65 31.00 21.02 -13.19
C PRO A 65 30.66 20.99 -11.70
N ALA A 66 31.72 21.15 -10.93
CA ALA A 66 31.83 21.12 -9.47
C ALA A 66 30.94 22.14 -8.75
N ALA A 67 30.20 21.67 -7.74
CA ALA A 67 29.70 22.49 -6.63
C ALA A 67 29.24 21.59 -5.46
N LEU A 68 30.19 20.98 -4.75
CA LEU A 68 29.92 20.29 -3.47
C LEU A 68 31.21 20.23 -2.64
N GLY A 69 31.64 21.39 -2.16
CA GLY A 69 32.82 21.53 -1.32
C GLY A 69 32.64 22.69 -0.36
N ALA A 70 32.01 22.40 0.79
CA ALA A 70 32.22 23.06 2.09
C ALA A 70 30.97 22.92 2.99
N TRP A 71 30.76 21.77 3.64
CA TRP A 71 29.82 21.67 4.79
C TRP A 71 30.16 20.53 5.77
N LEU A 72 31.45 20.21 5.96
CA LEU A 72 31.89 19.18 6.92
C LEU A 72 33.07 19.69 7.76
N ARG A 73 32.79 20.48 8.80
CA ARG A 73 33.66 20.63 9.98
C ARG A 73 32.82 20.93 11.23
N ALA A 74 33.26 20.34 12.35
CA ALA A 74 32.73 20.38 13.72
C ALA A 74 31.56 19.40 13.96
N GLN A 75 31.62 18.42 14.86
CA GLN A 75 32.23 18.43 16.20
C GLN A 75 32.75 17.03 16.56
N ALA A 76 33.93 17.00 17.19
CA ALA A 76 34.47 15.84 17.89
C ALA A 76 34.33 16.08 19.40
N MET A 77 33.70 15.15 20.12
CA MET A 77 33.79 15.04 21.58
C MET A 77 34.29 13.65 21.98
N PRO A 78 35.05 13.52 23.06
CA PRO A 78 35.66 12.26 23.48
C PRO A 78 34.65 11.39 24.23
N GLN A 79 34.46 10.14 23.77
CA GLN A 79 33.73 9.13 24.52
C GLN A 79 34.65 8.42 25.52
N LYS A 80 34.30 8.53 26.80
CA LYS A 80 34.59 7.52 27.81
C LYS A 80 33.26 7.19 28.49
N LEU A 81 32.84 5.93 28.41
CA LEU A 81 32.15 5.18 29.47
C LEU A 81 31.95 3.72 29.00
N THR A 82 32.80 2.87 29.57
CA THR A 82 32.55 1.50 30.06
C THR A 82 31.37 0.68 29.52
N ASN A 83 31.72 -0.45 28.91
CA ASN A 83 30.89 -1.64 28.70
C ASN A 83 30.46 -2.32 30.02
N ARG A 84 29.17 -2.64 30.16
CA ARG A 84 28.60 -4.00 30.42
C ARG A 84 27.20 -3.94 31.05
N ALA A 85 26.18 -4.01 30.20
CA ALA A 85 24.91 -4.69 30.47
C ALA A 85 24.30 -5.07 29.11
N ALA A 86 24.50 -6.32 28.72
CA ALA A 86 23.89 -6.90 27.53
C ALA A 86 22.42 -7.21 27.83
N LEU A 87 21.56 -6.22 27.58
CA LEU A 87 20.20 -6.48 27.11
C LEU A 87 20.26 -6.41 25.59
N ILE A 88 19.56 -7.31 24.91
CA ILE A 88 19.44 -7.35 23.45
C ILE A 88 18.72 -6.07 23.02
N ALA A 89 19.48 -5.01 22.79
CA ALA A 89 19.06 -3.87 21.99
C ALA A 89 19.27 -4.26 20.53
N ALA A 90 18.30 -4.97 19.95
CA ALA A 90 18.10 -4.86 18.52
C ALA A 90 17.67 -3.41 18.27
N GLY A 91 18.66 -2.51 18.13
CA GLY A 91 18.38 -1.17 17.62
C GLY A 91 17.64 -1.29 16.28
N PRO A 92 16.84 -0.30 15.89
CA PRO A 92 16.16 -0.32 14.61
C PRO A 92 17.20 -0.60 13.55
N THR A 93 17.10 -1.77 12.90
CA THR A 93 17.87 -2.03 11.70
C THR A 93 17.41 -0.97 10.72
N THR A 94 18.26 0.03 10.47
CA THR A 94 18.09 1.10 9.48
C THR A 94 18.15 0.50 8.07
N GLY A 95 17.33 -0.51 7.82
CA GLY A 95 17.16 -1.18 6.56
C GLY A 95 16.12 -0.41 5.80
N ASP A 96 16.55 0.22 4.71
CA ASP A 96 15.66 0.76 3.69
C ASP A 96 14.53 -0.25 3.38
N CYS A 97 13.30 0.11 3.74
CA CYS A 97 12.11 -0.69 3.45
C CYS A 97 11.49 -0.34 2.10
N SER A 98 12.30 0.18 1.17
CA SER A 98 11.94 0.35 -0.23
C SER A 98 11.95 -1.00 -0.95
N VAL A 99 10.78 -1.62 -1.07
CA VAL A 99 10.57 -2.84 -1.86
C VAL A 99 9.32 -2.71 -2.70
N SER A 100 9.30 -3.44 -3.81
CA SER A 100 8.15 -3.53 -4.68
C SER A 100 8.01 -4.95 -5.21
N ASP A 101 6.79 -5.32 -5.53
CA ASP A 101 6.43 -6.54 -6.26
C ASP A 101 5.28 -6.27 -7.24
N THR A 102 5.16 -7.14 -8.24
CA THR A 102 4.08 -7.06 -9.23
C THR A 102 3.42 -8.43 -9.36
N LEU A 103 2.13 -8.47 -9.12
CA LEU A 103 1.32 -9.69 -9.11
C LEU A 103 0.31 -9.65 -10.25
N PRO A 104 0.06 -10.75 -10.98
CA PRO A 104 -1.02 -10.79 -11.95
C PRO A 104 -2.38 -10.73 -11.25
N TRP A 105 -3.35 -9.98 -11.79
CA TRP A 105 -4.76 -10.12 -11.38
C TRP A 105 -5.45 -11.09 -12.34
N THR A 106 -5.37 -12.38 -12.04
CA THR A 106 -5.70 -13.41 -13.02
C THR A 106 -7.19 -13.42 -13.40
N ALA A 107 -8.07 -13.17 -12.44
CA ALA A 107 -9.51 -13.06 -12.66
C ALA A 107 -9.87 -11.93 -13.64
N ALA A 108 -9.12 -10.83 -13.67
CA ALA A 108 -9.36 -9.70 -14.58
C ALA A 108 -8.94 -9.96 -16.04
N GLY A 109 -8.26 -11.08 -16.29
CA GLY A 109 -7.78 -11.45 -17.61
C GLY A 109 -6.38 -10.92 -17.91
N ARG A 110 -5.92 -11.17 -19.14
CA ARG A 110 -4.52 -10.98 -19.52
C ARG A 110 -4.08 -9.52 -19.42
N GLY A 111 -2.98 -9.28 -18.69
CA GLY A 111 -2.28 -8.00 -18.63
C GLY A 111 -2.68 -7.11 -17.47
N TYR A 112 -3.80 -7.39 -16.80
CA TYR A 112 -4.12 -6.75 -15.53
C TYR A 112 -3.16 -7.25 -14.45
N HIS A 113 -2.67 -6.34 -13.63
CA HIS A 113 -1.73 -6.64 -12.56
C HIS A 113 -1.89 -5.66 -11.40
N ILE A 114 -1.29 -6.04 -10.28
CA ILE A 114 -1.28 -5.33 -9.02
C ILE A 114 0.17 -5.03 -8.71
N ASP A 115 0.53 -3.74 -8.65
CA ASP A 115 1.81 -3.32 -8.11
C ASP A 115 1.66 -3.10 -6.61
N ALA A 116 2.48 -3.77 -5.82
CA ALA A 116 2.58 -3.55 -4.39
C ALA A 116 3.96 -2.96 -4.09
N PHE A 117 4.03 -1.92 -3.26
CA PHE A 117 5.31 -1.36 -2.86
C PHE A 117 5.25 -0.80 -1.44
N SER A 118 6.42 -0.65 -0.84
CA SER A 118 6.61 0.04 0.42
C SER A 118 7.75 1.04 0.32
N ASP A 119 7.68 2.10 1.10
CA ASP A 119 8.75 3.09 1.25
C ASP A 119 8.81 3.59 2.70
N GLY A 120 10.01 3.55 3.29
CA GLY A 120 10.24 3.92 4.67
C GLY A 120 11.63 3.53 5.15
N THR A 121 12.12 4.23 6.16
CA THR A 121 13.41 3.91 6.81
C THR A 121 13.36 2.67 7.70
N ASP A 122 12.14 2.19 7.97
CA ASP A 122 11.82 1.09 8.86
C ASP A 122 10.53 0.43 8.35
N CYS A 123 10.45 -0.90 8.38
CA CYS A 123 9.37 -1.65 7.74
C CYS A 123 8.04 -1.58 8.48
N ILE A 124 8.05 -1.50 9.81
CA ILE A 124 6.80 -1.35 10.57
C ILE A 124 6.18 0.05 10.35
N ASN A 125 7.01 1.06 10.10
CA ASN A 125 6.57 2.43 9.84
C ASN A 125 6.55 2.83 8.36
N ALA A 126 6.87 1.91 7.45
CA ALA A 126 6.87 2.18 6.02
C ALA A 126 5.44 2.48 5.53
N ALA A 127 5.30 3.41 4.60
CA ALA A 127 4.07 3.52 3.84
C ALA A 127 4.04 2.38 2.84
N THR A 128 2.97 1.60 2.82
CA THR A 128 2.72 0.60 1.79
C THR A 128 1.61 1.09 0.87
N ALA A 129 1.67 0.68 -0.39
CA ALA A 129 0.64 0.98 -1.35
C ALA A 129 0.44 -0.18 -2.32
N LEU A 130 -0.79 -0.31 -2.76
CA LEU A 130 -1.24 -1.24 -3.77
C LEU A 130 -1.85 -0.43 -4.92
N VAL A 131 -1.49 -0.75 -6.15
CA VAL A 131 -2.02 -0.11 -7.35
C VAL A 131 -2.47 -1.19 -8.33
N ILE A 132 -3.76 -1.18 -8.67
CA ILE A 132 -4.29 -2.03 -9.73
C ILE A 132 -4.10 -1.33 -11.06
N ARG A 133 -3.51 -2.01 -12.04
CA ARG A 133 -3.22 -1.46 -13.37
C ARG A 133 -3.89 -2.24 -14.49
N ALA A 134 -4.28 -1.48 -15.51
CA ALA A 134 -4.72 -2.02 -16.80
C ALA A 134 -3.54 -2.59 -17.60
N PRO A 135 -3.81 -3.38 -18.67
CA PRO A 135 -2.76 -3.92 -19.55
C PRO A 135 -1.87 -2.87 -20.23
N ASP A 136 -2.33 -1.63 -20.34
CA ASP A 136 -1.57 -0.50 -20.88
C ASP A 136 -0.69 0.21 -19.83
N GLY A 137 -0.73 -0.24 -18.56
CA GLY A 137 0.01 0.33 -17.43
C GLY A 137 -0.73 1.46 -16.70
N ARG A 138 -1.91 1.87 -17.15
CA ARG A 138 -2.69 2.94 -16.50
C ARG A 138 -3.20 2.48 -15.13
N PRO A 139 -3.02 3.29 -14.07
CA PRO A 139 -3.58 2.97 -12.76
C PRO A 139 -5.12 3.09 -12.78
N LEU A 140 -5.80 2.08 -12.24
CA LEU A 140 -7.26 2.02 -12.15
C LEU A 140 -7.77 2.19 -10.72
N TYR A 141 -6.99 1.76 -9.74
CA TYR A 141 -7.31 1.85 -8.31
C TYR A 141 -6.01 1.91 -7.52
N SER A 142 -6.03 2.59 -6.38
CA SER A 142 -4.90 2.58 -5.44
C SER A 142 -5.39 2.62 -4.01
N ALA A 143 -4.74 1.86 -3.14
CA ALA A 143 -4.91 1.93 -1.69
C ALA A 143 -3.53 2.09 -1.04
N ALA A 144 -3.50 2.73 0.12
CA ALA A 144 -2.29 2.88 0.91
C ALA A 144 -2.58 2.54 2.37
N THR A 145 -1.68 1.80 2.99
CA THR A 145 -1.77 1.42 4.40
C THR A 145 -0.40 1.60 5.06
N PRO A 146 -0.33 1.80 6.37
CA PRO A 146 0.94 1.78 7.07
C PRO A 146 1.43 0.34 7.28
N GLY A 147 2.75 0.14 7.30
CA GLY A 147 3.39 -1.17 7.40
C GLY A 147 2.96 -2.00 8.62
N PHE A 148 2.63 -1.36 9.74
CA PHE A 148 2.14 -2.08 10.93
C PHE A 148 0.81 -2.82 10.67
N ILE A 149 -0.03 -2.34 9.75
CA ILE A 149 -1.25 -3.06 9.34
C ILE A 149 -0.87 -4.34 8.61
N VAL A 150 0.15 -4.27 7.75
CA VAL A 150 0.68 -5.45 7.06
C VAL A 150 1.30 -6.44 8.07
N GLU A 151 1.91 -5.96 9.17
CA GLU A 151 2.52 -6.84 10.20
C GLU A 151 1.48 -7.70 10.91
N ILE A 152 0.26 -7.19 11.08
CA ILE A 152 -0.84 -7.94 11.73
C ILE A 152 -1.13 -9.24 10.98
N TYR A 153 -1.00 -9.23 9.66
CA TYR A 153 -1.20 -10.41 8.80
C TYR A 153 0.08 -11.19 8.53
N HIS A 154 1.24 -10.52 8.61
CA HIS A 154 2.55 -11.11 8.36
C HIS A 154 3.44 -10.89 9.58
N SER A 155 3.39 -11.84 10.51
CA SER A 155 4.18 -11.82 11.75
C SER A 155 5.64 -11.41 11.48
N ALA A 156 6.13 -10.40 12.22
CA ALA A 156 7.51 -9.94 12.21
C ALA A 156 7.98 -9.22 10.92
N LEU A 157 7.32 -8.12 10.55
CA LEU A 157 7.83 -7.17 9.54
C LEU A 157 9.03 -6.35 10.06
N ARG A 158 10.18 -7.01 10.22
CA ARG A 158 11.40 -6.38 10.78
C ARG A 158 12.44 -6.06 9.74
N THR A 159 12.46 -6.80 8.63
CA THR A 159 13.46 -6.64 7.59
C THR A 159 12.84 -6.34 6.23
N ARG A 160 13.67 -5.79 5.34
CA ARG A 160 13.33 -5.61 3.93
C ARG A 160 12.88 -6.93 3.25
N ALA A 161 13.48 -8.05 3.65
CA ALA A 161 13.11 -9.36 3.13
C ALA A 161 11.72 -9.79 3.62
N ASP A 162 11.38 -9.50 4.87
CA ASP A 162 10.05 -9.77 5.43
C ASP A 162 8.98 -8.93 4.73
N MET A 163 9.24 -7.62 4.54
CA MET A 163 8.32 -6.76 3.79
C MET A 163 8.15 -7.25 2.35
N LYS A 164 9.23 -7.60 1.65
CA LYS A 164 9.10 -8.15 0.29
C LYS A 164 8.25 -9.42 0.27
N LYS A 165 8.46 -10.31 1.24
CA LYS A 165 7.67 -11.54 1.37
C LYS A 165 6.19 -11.24 1.66
N ALA A 166 5.91 -10.25 2.49
CA ALA A 166 4.54 -9.81 2.78
C ALA A 166 3.87 -9.20 1.55
N LEU A 167 4.57 -8.32 0.81
CA LEU A 167 4.05 -7.75 -0.44
C LEU A 167 3.83 -8.81 -1.53
N ALA A 168 4.70 -9.82 -1.64
CA ALA A 168 4.47 -10.96 -2.52
C ALA A 168 3.24 -11.78 -2.07
N GLY A 169 3.05 -11.90 -0.75
CA GLY A 169 1.93 -12.58 -0.12
C GLY A 169 0.59 -11.87 -0.27
N ILE A 170 0.55 -10.64 -0.81
CA ILE A 170 -0.71 -9.98 -1.22
C ILE A 170 -1.47 -10.82 -2.25
N GLU A 171 -0.83 -11.80 -2.91
CA GLU A 171 -1.52 -12.82 -3.70
C GLU A 171 -2.56 -13.65 -2.91
N THR A 172 -2.48 -13.68 -1.57
CA THR A 172 -3.51 -14.29 -0.72
C THR A 172 -4.75 -13.42 -0.58
N MET A 173 -4.74 -12.17 -1.10
CA MET A 173 -5.96 -11.42 -1.36
C MET A 173 -6.87 -12.30 -2.21
N THR A 174 -8.09 -12.48 -1.73
CA THR A 174 -9.04 -13.36 -2.41
C THR A 174 -9.43 -12.73 -3.75
N GLU A 175 -8.82 -13.22 -4.83
CA GLU A 175 -9.37 -13.08 -6.18
C GLU A 175 -10.64 -13.93 -6.25
N ASP A 176 -11.73 -13.30 -6.67
CA ASP A 176 -12.99 -13.99 -6.83
C ASP A 176 -13.82 -13.35 -7.96
N THR A 177 -15.06 -13.77 -8.07
CA THR A 177 -16.07 -13.15 -8.89
C THR A 177 -17.17 -12.56 -8.01
N THR A 178 -17.84 -11.52 -8.50
CA THR A 178 -18.98 -10.93 -7.80
C THR A 178 -20.14 -11.92 -7.57
N GLY A 179 -20.14 -13.08 -8.22
CA GLY A 179 -21.10 -14.16 -7.96
C GLY A 179 -21.02 -14.74 -6.55
N LYS A 180 -19.93 -14.50 -5.81
CA LYS A 180 -19.75 -14.93 -4.42
C LYS A 180 -20.23 -13.92 -3.39
N LEU A 181 -20.55 -12.69 -3.81
CA LEU A 181 -21.12 -11.70 -2.90
C LEU A 181 -22.48 -12.19 -2.36
N PRO A 182 -22.88 -11.77 -1.15
CA PRO A 182 -24.16 -12.14 -0.58
C PRO A 182 -25.31 -11.48 -1.34
N GLU A 183 -26.45 -12.18 -1.41
CA GLU A 183 -27.67 -11.60 -1.97
C GLU A 183 -28.17 -10.46 -1.08
N TRP A 184 -28.55 -9.33 -1.68
CA TRP A 184 -29.26 -8.28 -0.97
C TRP A 184 -30.76 -8.57 -1.06
N PRO A 185 -31.42 -9.06 0.02
CA PRO A 185 -32.79 -9.53 -0.05
C PRO A 185 -33.79 -8.40 -0.30
N ASP A 186 -34.92 -8.74 -0.93
CA ASP A 186 -36.03 -7.81 -1.07
C ASP A 186 -36.56 -7.36 0.29
N GLY A 187 -36.83 -6.05 0.41
CA GLY A 187 -37.37 -5.44 1.62
C GLY A 187 -36.33 -5.10 2.71
N LEU A 188 -35.08 -5.53 2.57
CA LEU A 188 -34.00 -5.09 3.46
C LEU A 188 -33.55 -3.68 3.06
N ALA A 189 -33.87 -2.68 3.90
CA ALA A 189 -33.48 -1.29 3.67
C ALA A 189 -32.00 -1.02 4.01
N GLU A 190 -31.43 -1.85 4.90
CA GLU A 190 -30.04 -1.72 5.34
C GLU A 190 -29.07 -2.19 4.24
N ARG A 191 -27.91 -1.52 4.17
CA ARG A 191 -26.80 -1.88 3.26
C ARG A 191 -25.87 -2.94 3.86
N GLU A 192 -26.16 -3.42 5.06
CA GLU A 192 -25.40 -4.46 5.73
C GLU A 192 -26.05 -5.81 5.47
N ILE A 193 -25.31 -6.70 4.82
CA ILE A 193 -25.77 -8.03 4.45
C ILE A 193 -24.90 -9.04 5.18
N THR A 194 -25.50 -9.80 6.09
CA THR A 194 -24.80 -10.83 6.86
C THR A 194 -25.07 -12.21 6.27
N GLN A 195 -24.00 -12.94 5.95
CA GLN A 195 -24.05 -14.31 5.47
C GLN A 195 -23.02 -15.17 6.22
N GLY A 196 -23.50 -16.03 7.12
CA GLY A 196 -22.63 -16.78 8.02
C GLY A 196 -21.83 -15.84 8.92
N ASP A 197 -20.51 -16.04 8.97
CA ASP A 197 -19.60 -15.26 9.80
C ASP A 197 -19.13 -13.95 9.12
N PHE A 198 -19.69 -13.59 7.96
CA PHE A 198 -19.27 -12.38 7.24
C PHE A 198 -20.41 -11.37 7.13
N THR A 199 -20.11 -10.10 7.36
CA THR A 199 -20.99 -8.97 7.09
C THR A 199 -20.39 -8.10 6.00
N THR A 200 -21.15 -7.89 4.93
CA THR A 200 -20.80 -6.98 3.82
C THR A 200 -21.61 -5.70 3.91
N THR A 201 -20.94 -4.56 4.01
CA THR A 201 -21.54 -3.23 3.88
C THR A 201 -21.42 -2.79 2.42
N VAL A 202 -22.54 -2.66 1.73
CA VAL A 202 -22.61 -2.25 0.31
C VAL A 202 -22.25 -0.77 0.16
N ALA A 203 -21.45 -0.44 -0.85
CA ALA A 203 -21.07 0.95 -1.14
C ALA A 203 -22.29 1.79 -1.54
N GLU A 204 -22.27 3.08 -1.19
CA GLU A 204 -23.43 3.98 -1.38
C GLU A 204 -23.86 4.14 -2.84
N SER A 205 -22.94 3.96 -3.78
CA SER A 205 -23.21 4.04 -5.22
C SER A 205 -24.01 2.85 -5.76
N PHE A 206 -24.27 1.84 -4.94
CA PHE A 206 -25.07 0.67 -5.30
C PHE A 206 -26.39 0.67 -4.53
N ASP A 207 -27.45 0.40 -5.28
CA ASP A 207 -28.75 -0.01 -4.73
C ASP A 207 -28.91 -1.53 -4.85
N ARG A 208 -30.00 -2.07 -4.31
CA ARG A 208 -30.29 -3.51 -4.34
C ARG A 208 -30.29 -4.07 -5.78
N THR A 209 -30.88 -3.35 -6.72
CA THR A 209 -31.00 -3.78 -8.12
C THR A 209 -29.62 -3.89 -8.77
N SER A 210 -28.81 -2.84 -8.67
CA SER A 210 -27.46 -2.80 -9.23
C SER A 210 -26.50 -3.77 -8.52
N TRP A 211 -26.63 -3.98 -7.21
CA TRP A 211 -25.87 -4.98 -6.46
C TRP A 211 -26.18 -6.40 -6.94
N ASN A 212 -27.45 -6.78 -7.02
CA ASN A 212 -27.82 -8.13 -7.46
C ASN A 212 -27.50 -8.35 -8.96
N ALA A 213 -27.66 -7.34 -9.80
CA ALA A 213 -27.21 -7.41 -11.19
C ALA A 213 -25.67 -7.59 -11.30
N LEU A 214 -24.91 -6.92 -10.44
CA LEU A 214 -23.46 -7.10 -10.37
C LEU A 214 -23.09 -8.54 -9.98
N ARG A 215 -23.82 -9.15 -9.05
CA ARG A 215 -23.63 -10.56 -8.65
C ARG A 215 -23.83 -11.52 -9.82
N GLU A 216 -24.95 -11.37 -10.51
CA GLU A 216 -25.30 -12.22 -11.66
C GLU A 216 -24.28 -12.10 -12.80
N ALA A 217 -23.66 -10.92 -12.95
CA ALA A 217 -22.64 -10.68 -13.96
C ALA A 217 -21.29 -11.36 -13.68
N GLN A 218 -21.07 -11.91 -12.48
CA GLN A 218 -19.85 -12.65 -12.09
C GLN A 218 -18.55 -11.95 -12.50
N ARG A 219 -18.48 -10.63 -12.25
CA ARG A 219 -17.35 -9.78 -12.62
C ARG A 219 -16.11 -10.11 -11.79
N PRO A 220 -14.90 -9.93 -12.35
CA PRO A 220 -13.66 -10.08 -11.57
C PRO A 220 -13.65 -9.15 -10.37
N MET A 221 -13.41 -9.70 -9.19
CA MET A 221 -13.38 -9.02 -7.92
C MET A 221 -12.07 -9.30 -7.20
N LEU A 222 -11.59 -8.32 -6.45
CA LEU A 222 -10.43 -8.43 -5.57
C LEU A 222 -10.83 -7.91 -4.19
N ALA A 223 -10.54 -8.68 -3.14
CA ALA A 223 -10.61 -8.22 -1.77
C ALA A 223 -9.29 -7.53 -1.40
N VAL A 224 -9.26 -6.20 -1.45
CA VAL A 224 -8.11 -5.38 -1.06
C VAL A 224 -8.22 -5.08 0.42
N ASP A 225 -7.15 -5.26 1.16
CA ASP A 225 -7.14 -5.00 2.60
C ASP A 225 -6.69 -3.57 2.94
N PRO A 226 -7.59 -2.66 3.32
CA PRO A 226 -7.23 -1.34 3.82
C PRO A 226 -6.93 -1.30 5.33
N GLY A 227 -7.09 -2.38 6.11
CA GLY A 227 -7.19 -2.28 7.56
C GLY A 227 -7.07 -3.59 8.35
N ILE A 228 -7.55 -3.61 9.59
CA ILE A 228 -7.40 -4.78 10.51
C ILE A 228 -8.67 -5.65 10.52
N GLU A 229 -9.83 -5.05 10.22
CA GLU A 229 -11.14 -5.65 10.50
C GLU A 229 -12.04 -5.76 9.27
N SER A 230 -11.65 -5.17 8.14
CA SER A 230 -12.48 -5.20 6.94
C SER A 230 -11.65 -5.12 5.67
N VAL A 231 -12.02 -5.92 4.67
CA VAL A 231 -11.50 -5.83 3.31
C VAL A 231 -12.41 -4.99 2.43
N SER A 232 -11.84 -4.13 1.60
CA SER A 232 -12.53 -3.44 0.51
C SER A 232 -12.70 -4.38 -0.68
N LEU A 233 -13.92 -4.47 -1.19
CA LEU A 233 -14.25 -5.28 -2.34
C LEU A 233 -14.21 -4.38 -3.58
N VAL A 234 -13.24 -4.59 -4.47
CA VAL A 234 -13.10 -3.82 -5.70
C VAL A 234 -13.37 -4.70 -6.93
N VAL A 235 -14.03 -4.13 -7.93
CA VAL A 235 -14.53 -4.89 -9.09
C VAL A 235 -14.13 -4.23 -10.40
N LEU A 236 -13.72 -5.05 -11.38
CA LEU A 236 -13.48 -4.61 -12.75
C LEU A 236 -14.80 -4.50 -13.55
N MET A 237 -15.22 -3.26 -13.79
CA MET A 237 -16.44 -2.92 -14.53
C MET A 237 -16.28 -3.16 -16.05
N PRO A 238 -17.39 -3.30 -16.81
CA PRO A 238 -17.34 -3.51 -18.26
C PRO A 238 -16.65 -2.39 -19.04
N ASP A 239 -16.67 -1.17 -18.51
CA ASP A 239 -16.01 0.01 -19.08
C ASP A 239 -14.50 0.09 -18.76
N GLY A 240 -13.95 -0.94 -18.09
CA GLY A 240 -12.53 -1.03 -17.73
C GLY A 240 -12.15 -0.22 -16.50
N ARG A 241 -13.10 0.37 -15.77
CA ARG A 241 -12.84 1.00 -14.46
C ARG A 241 -12.82 -0.04 -13.35
N VAL A 242 -12.07 0.25 -12.29
CA VAL A 242 -12.14 -0.49 -11.02
C VAL A 242 -12.89 0.38 -10.01
N VAL A 243 -13.91 -0.18 -9.36
CA VAL A 243 -14.74 0.53 -8.37
C VAL A 243 -14.85 -0.28 -7.08
N GLU A 244 -14.86 0.40 -5.94
CA GLU A 244 -15.20 -0.21 -4.64
C GLU A 244 -16.72 -0.43 -4.60
N VAL A 245 -17.14 -1.67 -4.36
CA VAL A 245 -18.56 -2.06 -4.34
C VAL A 245 -19.08 -2.31 -2.94
N GLY A 246 -18.18 -2.47 -1.97
CA GLY A 246 -18.53 -2.63 -0.56
C GLY A 246 -17.31 -3.01 0.27
N ARG A 247 -17.55 -3.29 1.54
CA ARG A 247 -16.55 -3.78 2.49
C ARG A 247 -17.07 -5.03 3.17
N SER A 248 -16.22 -6.03 3.35
CA SER A 248 -16.57 -7.24 4.09
C SER A 248 -15.74 -7.33 5.36
N ARG A 249 -16.39 -7.69 6.46
CA ARG A 249 -15.75 -8.01 7.75
C ARG A 249 -16.17 -9.40 8.21
N GLN A 250 -15.28 -10.06 8.94
CA GLN A 250 -15.63 -11.26 9.69
C GLN A 250 -16.18 -10.84 11.07
N ASN A 251 -17.28 -11.45 11.49
CA ASN A 251 -17.95 -11.20 12.78
C ASN A 251 -17.36 -12.04 13.92
#